data_AF-A0A2W4Z265-F1
#
_entry.id   AF-A0A2W4Z265-F1
#
_cell.length_a   1.000
_cell.length_b   1.000
_cell.length_c   1.000
_cell.angle_alpha   90.00
_cell.angle_beta   90.00
_cell.angle_gamma   90.00
#
_symmetry.space_group_name_H-M   'P 1'
#
loop_
_entity.id
_entity.type
_entity.pdbx_description
1 polymer ?
#
loop_
_entity_poly.entity_id
_entity_poly.type
_entity_poly.pdbx_seq_one_letter_code
_entity_poly.pdbx_strand_id
1 'polypeptide(L)'
;MPATSIKTYLDPDLARAVGRLATALGRSESAIIAEAVRTRLSENSESAIEAEKETLRRQLNRVEARLDKAIWDLSQLKECVLLFVRVWLEHNPPVDPNHEESAAISAEARFARFVDLVANGLNSGQPLGDLDALVGVAPEHESSEDAHDRFNGHAVEHEEATP
;
A
#
# COMPACT_ATOMS: atom_id res chain seq x y z
N MET A 1 51.71 21.84 -7.33
CA MET A 1 52.27 20.51 -7.02
C MET A 1 53.18 20.10 -8.16
N PRO A 2 54.36 19.52 -7.91
CA PRO A 2 55.22 19.02 -8.98
C PRO A 2 54.51 17.90 -9.72
N ALA A 3 54.48 17.97 -11.05
CA ALA A 3 53.86 16.97 -11.90
C ALA A 3 54.91 15.94 -12.34
N THR A 4 54.68 14.67 -12.01
CA THR A 4 55.52 13.55 -12.47
C THR A 4 54.98 13.05 -13.81
N SER A 5 55.82 13.01 -14.85
CA SER A 5 55.41 12.46 -16.14
C SER A 5 55.37 10.94 -16.10
N ILE A 6 54.24 10.33 -16.47
CA ILE A 6 54.07 8.88 -16.60
C ILE A 6 53.69 8.60 -18.06
N LYS A 7 54.37 7.66 -18.71
CA LYS A 7 53.98 7.17 -20.04
C LYS A 7 52.97 6.04 -19.88
N THR A 8 51.80 6.20 -20.48
CA THR A 8 50.74 5.19 -20.48
C THR A 8 50.30 4.90 -21.91
N TYR A 9 49.88 3.67 -22.16
CA TYR A 9 49.25 3.28 -23.42
C TYR A 9 47.73 3.38 -23.25
N LEU A 10 47.07 4.10 -24.16
CA LEU A 10 45.62 4.18 -24.25
C LEU A 10 45.18 3.50 -25.55
N ASP A 11 44.02 2.87 -25.50
CA ASP A 11 43.35 2.42 -26.72
C ASP A 11 43.13 3.61 -27.68
N PRO A 12 43.29 3.44 -29.01
CA PRO A 12 43.17 4.54 -29.97
C PRO A 12 41.84 5.29 -29.90
N ASP A 13 40.73 4.59 -29.64
CA ASP A 13 39.41 5.22 -29.56
C ASP A 13 39.25 6.00 -28.25
N LEU A 14 39.82 5.50 -27.16
CA LEU A 14 39.87 6.20 -25.88
C LEU A 14 40.74 7.48 -25.98
N ALA A 15 41.90 7.41 -26.63
CA ALA A 15 42.76 8.57 -26.84
C ALA A 15 42.03 9.68 -27.62
N ARG A 16 41.32 9.31 -28.69
CA ARG A 16 40.48 10.26 -29.45
C ARG A 16 39.37 10.84 -28.58
N ALA A 17 38.72 10.04 -27.75
CA ALA A 17 37.67 10.49 -26.86
C ALA A 17 38.20 11.53 -25.84
N VAL A 18 39.36 11.25 -25.23
CA VAL A 18 40.02 12.19 -24.30
C VAL A 18 40.39 13.50 -25.01
N GLY A 19 40.95 13.45 -26.21
CA GLY A 19 41.30 14.65 -26.98
C GLY A 19 40.09 15.53 -27.34
N ARG A 20 38.97 14.91 -27.73
CA ARG A 20 37.70 15.64 -27.94
C ARG A 20 37.20 16.30 -26.65
N LEU A 21 37.27 15.58 -25.53
CA LEU A 21 36.80 16.04 -24.23
C LEU A 21 37.69 17.19 -23.69
N ALA A 22 38.99 17.07 -23.85
CA ALA A 22 39.98 18.10 -23.55
C ALA A 22 39.72 19.38 -24.33
N THR A 23 39.45 19.26 -25.64
CA THR A 23 39.11 20.40 -26.51
C THR A 23 37.79 21.05 -26.09
N ALA A 24 36.76 20.24 -25.84
CA ALA A 24 35.43 20.74 -25.43
C ALA A 24 35.47 21.49 -24.08
N LEU A 25 36.31 21.05 -23.14
CA LEU A 25 36.46 21.67 -21.82
C LEU A 25 37.60 22.71 -21.74
N GLY A 26 38.33 22.96 -22.83
CA GLY A 26 39.48 23.89 -22.85
C GLY A 26 40.60 23.50 -21.89
N ARG A 27 40.83 22.20 -21.66
CA ARG A 27 41.83 21.65 -20.73
C ARG A 27 42.81 20.74 -21.45
N SER A 28 43.98 20.48 -20.86
CA SER A 28 44.92 19.51 -21.42
C SER A 28 44.45 18.07 -21.19
N GLU A 29 44.79 17.16 -22.11
CA GLU A 29 44.47 15.73 -21.99
C GLU A 29 45.00 15.14 -20.67
N SER A 30 46.24 15.46 -20.30
CA SER A 30 46.83 15.03 -19.02
C SER A 30 46.05 15.54 -17.81
N ALA A 31 45.46 16.74 -17.87
CA ALA A 31 44.65 17.25 -16.78
C ALA A 31 43.31 16.50 -16.65
N ILE A 32 42.67 16.16 -17.77
CA ILE A 32 41.45 15.35 -17.78
C ILE A 32 41.72 13.94 -17.22
N ILE A 33 42.80 13.29 -17.67
CA ILE A 33 43.18 11.96 -17.21
C ILE A 33 43.52 11.98 -15.72
N ALA A 34 44.33 12.96 -15.29
CA ALA A 34 44.69 13.09 -13.88
C ALA A 34 43.48 13.31 -12.97
N GLU A 35 42.49 14.08 -13.43
CA GLU A 35 41.25 14.28 -12.69
C GLU A 35 40.42 12.99 -12.61
N ALA A 36 40.19 12.31 -13.73
CA ALA A 36 39.43 11.07 -13.74
C ALA A 36 40.05 9.99 -12.83
N VAL A 37 41.39 9.87 -12.83
CA VAL A 37 42.11 8.96 -11.94
C VAL A 37 41.97 9.40 -10.48
N ARG A 38 42.09 10.70 -10.19
CA ARG A 38 41.91 11.23 -8.83
C ARG A 38 40.51 10.96 -8.30
N THR A 39 39.47 11.21 -9.11
CA THR A 39 38.07 10.92 -8.76
C THR A 39 37.92 9.43 -8.45
N ARG A 40 38.38 8.54 -9.34
CA ARG A 40 38.29 7.09 -9.12
C ARG A 40 39.00 6.64 -7.85
N LEU A 41 40.20 7.16 -7.57
CA LEU A 41 40.95 6.81 -6.37
C LEU A 41 40.30 7.39 -5.10
N SER A 42 39.64 8.55 -5.19
CA SER A 42 38.91 9.14 -4.07
C SER A 42 37.64 8.36 -3.73
N GLU A 43 36.88 7.93 -4.75
CA GLU A 43 35.71 7.07 -4.61
C GLU A 43 36.07 5.71 -4.00
N ASN A 44 37.24 5.17 -4.38
CA ASN A 44 37.69 3.85 -3.94
C ASN A 44 38.61 3.89 -2.71
N SER A 45 38.68 5.04 -2.02
CA SER A 45 39.43 5.13 -0.76
C SER A 45 38.70 4.31 0.31
N GLU A 46 39.44 3.56 1.13
CA GLU A 46 38.85 2.77 2.23
C GLU A 46 37.97 3.64 3.13
N SER A 47 38.37 4.89 3.36
CA SER A 47 37.57 5.86 4.11
C SER A 47 36.23 6.21 3.45
N ALA A 48 36.18 6.35 2.12
CA ALA A 48 34.93 6.64 1.41
C ALA A 48 33.99 5.43 1.44
N ILE A 49 34.54 4.23 1.24
CA ILE A 49 33.79 2.98 1.31
C ILE A 49 33.24 2.74 2.73
N GLU A 50 34.05 2.95 3.77
CA GLU A 50 33.60 2.81 5.15
C GLU A 50 32.54 3.85 5.53
N ALA A 51 32.68 5.10 5.06
CA ALA A 51 31.65 6.13 5.25
C ALA A 51 30.33 5.74 4.57
N GLU A 52 30.37 5.23 3.33
CA GLU A 52 29.18 4.75 2.62
C GLU A 52 28.51 3.61 3.39
N LYS A 53 29.27 2.58 3.81
CA LYS A 53 28.76 1.48 4.63
C LYS A 53 28.13 1.97 5.93
N GLU A 54 28.75 2.94 6.59
CA GLU A 54 28.20 3.53 7.81
C GLU A 54 26.87 4.23 7.55
N THR A 55 26.76 5.01 6.47
CA THR A 55 25.49 5.65 6.11
C THR A 55 24.40 4.63 5.82
N LEU A 56 24.73 3.54 5.13
CA LEU A 56 23.79 2.46 4.85
C LEU A 56 23.35 1.76 6.14
N ARG A 57 24.28 1.46 7.05
CA ARG A 57 23.95 0.91 8.38
C ARG A 57 23.01 1.82 9.16
N ARG A 58 23.27 3.14 9.17
CA ARG A 58 22.39 4.13 9.83
C ARG A 58 20.99 4.16 9.19
N GLN A 59 20.90 4.07 7.87
CA GLN A 59 19.63 4.00 7.16
C GLN A 59 18.86 2.72 7.51
N LEU A 60 19.54 1.57 7.54
CA LEU A 60 18.94 0.29 7.95
C LEU A 60 18.44 0.34 9.39
N ASN A 61 19.25 0.82 10.33
CA ASN A 61 18.83 0.98 11.73
C ASN A 61 17.60 1.88 11.86
N ARG A 62 17.50 2.94 11.03
CA ARG A 62 16.32 3.83 11.01
C ARG A 62 15.08 3.12 10.48
N VAL A 63 15.22 2.24 9.50
CA VAL A 63 14.11 1.42 8.97
C VAL A 63 13.66 0.41 10.01
N GLU A 64 14.60 -0.28 10.66
CA GLU A 64 14.32 -1.23 11.73
C GLU A 64 13.55 -0.58 12.89
N ALA A 65 14.03 0.57 13.39
CA ALA A 65 13.33 1.31 14.44
C ALA A 65 11.91 1.76 14.04
N ARG A 66 11.68 2.06 12.75
CA ARG A 66 10.34 2.38 12.25
C ARG A 66 9.44 1.15 12.19
N LEU A 67 10.00 -0.01 11.82
CA LEU A 67 9.26 -1.29 11.81
C LEU A 67 8.89 -1.70 13.23
N ASP A 68 9.80 -1.62 14.20
CA ASP A 68 9.53 -1.92 15.60
C ASP A 68 8.41 -1.03 16.15
N LYS A 69 8.44 0.27 15.81
CA LYS A 69 7.39 1.21 16.19
C LYS A 69 6.05 0.83 15.56
N ALA A 70 6.02 0.46 14.27
CA ALA A 70 4.81 0.04 13.59
C ALA A 70 4.23 -1.26 14.18
N ILE A 71 5.10 -2.23 14.54
CA ILE A 71 4.70 -3.47 15.21
C ILE A 71 4.07 -3.16 16.57
N TRP A 72 4.68 -2.26 17.34
CA TRP A 72 4.13 -1.81 18.62
C TRP A 72 2.77 -1.11 18.45
N ASP A 73 2.66 -0.19 17.49
CA ASP A 73 1.41 0.52 17.18
C ASP A 73 0.29 -0.46 16.76
N LEU A 74 0.63 -1.47 15.96
CA LEU A 74 -0.31 -2.53 15.56
C LEU A 74 -0.77 -3.39 16.76
N SER A 75 0.15 -3.72 17.67
CA SER A 75 -0.22 -4.42 18.91
C SER A 75 -1.14 -3.56 19.78
N GLN A 76 -0.89 -2.26 19.87
CA GLN A 76 -1.74 -1.34 20.62
C GLN A 76 -3.13 -1.20 19.97
N LEU A 77 -3.20 -1.13 18.63
CA LEU A 77 -4.46 -1.09 17.90
C LEU A 77 -5.29 -2.36 18.13
N LYS A 78 -4.65 -3.53 18.12
CA LYS A 78 -5.29 -4.81 18.47
C LYS A 78 -5.89 -4.76 19.88
N GLU A 79 -5.16 -4.24 20.86
CA GLU A 79 -5.67 -4.07 22.23
C GLU A 79 -6.86 -3.11 22.28
N CYS A 80 -6.80 -1.98 21.57
CA CYS A 80 -7.92 -1.03 21.49
C CYS A 80 -9.16 -1.66 20.87
N VAL A 81 -9.01 -2.47 19.81
CA VAL A 81 -10.12 -3.20 19.18
C VAL A 81 -10.71 -4.24 20.13
N LEU A 82 -9.87 -5.04 20.81
CA LEU A 82 -10.33 -6.01 21.80
C LEU A 82 -11.09 -5.33 22.95
N LEU A 83 -10.58 -4.19 23.43
CA LEU A 83 -11.23 -3.40 24.46
C LEU A 83 -12.55 -2.80 23.98
N PHE A 84 -12.59 -2.28 22.75
CA PHE A 84 -13.82 -1.80 22.11
C PHE A 84 -14.88 -2.91 22.03
N VAL A 85 -14.51 -4.10 21.53
CA VAL A 85 -15.43 -5.25 21.44
C VAL A 85 -15.93 -5.64 22.83
N ARG A 86 -15.04 -5.70 23.84
CA ARG A 86 -15.43 -6.00 25.23
C ARG A 86 -16.40 -4.97 25.78
N VAL A 87 -16.09 -3.68 25.66
CA VAL A 87 -16.95 -2.58 26.14
C VAL A 87 -18.29 -2.61 25.42
N TRP A 88 -18.29 -2.87 24.11
CA TRP A 88 -19.50 -2.99 23.31
C TRP A 88 -20.38 -4.17 23.77
N LEU A 89 -19.78 -5.32 24.08
CA LEU A 89 -20.51 -6.47 24.64
C LEU A 89 -21.03 -6.20 26.06
N GLU A 90 -20.28 -5.45 26.88
CA GLU A 90 -20.63 -5.15 28.27
C GLU A 90 -21.71 -4.06 28.40
N HIS A 91 -21.77 -3.11 27.45
CA HIS A 91 -22.74 -1.99 27.44
C HIS A 91 -23.88 -2.19 26.44
N ASN A 92 -23.98 -3.35 25.80
CA ASN A 92 -25.20 -3.68 25.07
C ASN A 92 -26.35 -3.76 26.08
N PRO A 93 -27.43 -2.96 25.92
CA PRO A 93 -28.55 -3.01 26.83
C PRO A 93 -29.08 -4.44 26.92
N PRO A 94 -29.42 -4.93 28.13
CA PRO A 94 -29.92 -6.29 28.31
C PRO A 94 -31.13 -6.48 27.39
N VAL A 95 -31.05 -7.53 26.58
CA VAL A 95 -32.11 -7.88 25.65
C VAL A 95 -33.33 -8.30 26.46
N ASP A 96 -34.52 -7.83 26.09
CA ASP A 96 -35.77 -8.33 26.66
C ASP A 96 -35.79 -9.87 26.53
N PRO A 97 -36.13 -10.64 27.59
CA PRO A 97 -36.14 -12.10 27.54
C PRO A 97 -37.01 -12.69 26.42
N ASN A 98 -38.00 -11.94 25.91
CA ASN A 98 -38.81 -12.35 24.76
C ASN A 98 -38.07 -12.25 23.41
N HIS A 99 -36.91 -11.59 23.36
CA HIS A 99 -36.14 -11.32 22.16
C HIS A 99 -34.68 -11.80 22.28
N GLU A 100 -34.29 -12.47 23.37
CA GLU A 100 -32.93 -12.99 23.61
C GLU A 100 -32.43 -13.87 22.46
N GLU A 101 -33.26 -14.81 21.99
CA GLU A 101 -32.91 -15.70 20.87
C GLU A 101 -32.72 -14.92 19.56
N SER A 102 -33.60 -13.96 19.28
CA SER A 102 -33.51 -13.10 18.08
C SER A 102 -32.28 -12.19 18.13
N ALA A 103 -31.93 -11.67 19.30
CA ALA A 103 -30.73 -10.84 19.48
C ALA A 103 -29.43 -11.64 19.36
N ALA A 104 -29.40 -12.87 19.89
CA ALA A 104 -28.26 -13.78 19.75
C ALA A 104 -28.01 -14.13 18.26
N ILE A 105 -29.06 -14.52 17.53
CA ILE A 105 -28.97 -14.80 16.09
C ILE A 105 -28.51 -13.57 15.31
N SER A 106 -29.04 -12.38 15.65
CA SER A 106 -28.64 -11.13 14.99
C SER A 106 -27.19 -10.74 15.29
N ALA A 107 -26.70 -11.00 16.50
CA ALA A 107 -25.31 -10.77 16.87
C ALA A 107 -24.35 -11.71 16.11
N GLU A 108 -24.70 -12.99 16.00
CA GLU A 108 -23.93 -13.99 15.25
C GLU A 108 -23.86 -13.63 13.75
N ALA A 109 -24.99 -13.24 13.15
CA ALA A 109 -25.05 -12.80 11.75
C ALA A 109 -24.21 -11.54 11.49
N ARG A 110 -24.25 -10.57 12.41
CA ARG A 110 -23.43 -9.35 12.31
C ARG A 110 -21.94 -9.65 12.48
N PHE A 111 -21.58 -10.57 13.38
CA PHE A 111 -20.19 -10.99 13.58
C PHE A 111 -19.64 -11.73 12.35
N ALA A 112 -20.39 -12.68 11.79
CA ALA A 112 -20.00 -13.39 10.57
C ALA A 112 -19.75 -12.40 9.41
N ARG A 113 -20.69 -11.45 9.19
CA ARG A 113 -20.54 -10.40 8.17
C ARG A 113 -19.32 -9.50 8.42
N PHE A 114 -19.04 -9.17 9.68
CA PHE A 114 -17.84 -8.42 10.04
C PHE A 114 -16.55 -9.18 9.69
N VAL A 115 -16.49 -10.47 10.01
CA VAL A 115 -15.33 -11.33 9.68
C VAL A 115 -15.13 -11.40 8.16
N ASP A 116 -16.20 -11.53 7.38
CA ASP A 116 -16.13 -11.55 5.91
C ASP A 116 -15.60 -10.22 5.35
N LEU A 117 -16.07 -9.08 5.86
CA LEU A 117 -15.57 -7.76 5.46
C LEU A 117 -14.10 -7.56 5.79
N VAL A 118 -13.66 -8.05 6.96
CA VAL A 118 -12.25 -8.02 7.36
C VAL A 118 -11.41 -8.91 6.45
N ALA A 119 -11.86 -10.14 6.18
CA ALA A 119 -11.17 -11.06 5.28
C ALA A 119 -11.04 -10.50 3.86
N ASN A 120 -12.11 -9.91 3.34
CA ASN A 120 -12.12 -9.29 2.01
C ASN A 120 -11.22 -8.04 1.94
N GLY A 121 -11.21 -7.20 2.98
CA GLY A 121 -10.32 -6.04 3.06
C GLY A 121 -8.85 -6.42 3.11
N LEU A 122 -8.50 -7.43 3.90
CA LEU A 122 -7.13 -7.93 3.99
C LEU A 122 -6.64 -8.55 2.67
N ASN A 123 -7.51 -9.28 1.97
CA ASN A 123 -7.16 -9.88 0.68
C ASN A 123 -7.09 -8.87 -0.48
N SER A 124 -7.89 -7.80 -0.43
CA SER A 124 -7.95 -6.77 -1.48
C SER A 124 -6.95 -5.63 -1.29
N GLY A 125 -6.34 -5.50 -0.11
CA GLY A 125 -5.41 -4.40 0.22
C GLY A 125 -6.07 -3.03 0.30
N GLN A 126 -7.41 -2.97 0.34
CA GLN A 126 -8.20 -1.76 0.47
C GLN A 126 -8.20 -1.25 1.93
N PRO A 127 -8.31 0.06 2.16
CA PRO A 127 -8.43 0.59 3.52
C PRO A 127 -9.70 0.08 4.20
N LEU A 128 -9.57 -0.54 5.37
CA LEU A 128 -10.68 -1.18 6.10
C LEU A 128 -11.81 -0.20 6.50
N GLY A 129 -11.52 1.10 6.51
CA GLY A 129 -12.49 2.15 6.84
C GLY A 129 -13.49 2.49 5.73
N ASP A 130 -13.26 2.02 4.50
CA ASP A 130 -14.17 2.22 3.38
C ASP A 130 -15.11 1.02 3.21
N LEU A 131 -16.18 1.03 3.99
CA LEU A 131 -17.15 -0.07 4.03
C LEU A 131 -17.85 -0.29 2.67
N ASP A 132 -18.09 0.77 1.91
CA ASP A 132 -18.75 0.69 0.61
C ASP A 132 -17.85 0.04 -0.45
N ALA A 133 -16.54 0.34 -0.41
CA ALA A 133 -15.56 -0.32 -1.26
C ALA A 133 -15.36 -1.82 -0.92
N LEU A 134 -15.53 -2.19 0.36
CA LEU A 134 -15.38 -3.57 0.84
C LEU A 134 -16.62 -4.44 0.62
N VAL A 135 -17.80 -3.82 0.60
CA VAL A 135 -19.08 -4.52 0.35
C VAL A 135 -19.27 -4.81 -1.13
N GLY A 136 -18.68 -4.01 -2.04
CA GLY A 136 -18.74 -4.21 -3.49
C GLY A 136 -20.17 -4.18 -4.00
N VAL A 137 -20.65 -2.98 -4.39
CA VAL A 137 -21.91 -2.70 -5.13
C VAL A 137 -22.95 -3.83 -5.04
N ALA A 138 -23.81 -3.77 -4.03
CA ALA A 138 -25.01 -4.60 -4.02
C ALA A 138 -25.82 -4.33 -5.30
N PRO A 139 -26.29 -5.36 -6.02
CA PRO A 139 -27.24 -5.12 -7.10
C PRO A 139 -28.45 -4.43 -6.49
N GLU A 140 -28.90 -3.35 -7.13
CA GLU A 140 -30.12 -2.65 -6.76
C GLU A 140 -31.22 -3.70 -6.58
N HIS A 141 -31.68 -3.87 -5.34
CA HIS A 141 -32.90 -4.62 -5.10
C HIS A 141 -34.02 -3.75 -5.67
N GLU A 142 -34.45 -4.07 -6.90
CA GLU A 142 -35.75 -3.64 -7.41
C GLU A 142 -36.77 -3.92 -6.30
N SER A 143 -37.27 -2.84 -5.71
CA SER A 143 -38.31 -2.87 -4.70
C SER A 143 -39.50 -3.66 -5.26
N SER A 144 -39.90 -4.72 -4.56
CA SER A 144 -41.08 -5.55 -4.85
C SER A 144 -42.43 -4.80 -4.83
N GLU A 145 -42.44 -3.47 -4.94
CA GLU A 145 -43.68 -2.69 -5.11
C GLU A 145 -44.19 -2.71 -6.56
N ASP A 146 -43.34 -2.93 -7.57
CA ASP A 146 -43.78 -2.96 -8.99
C ASP A 146 -44.36 -4.32 -9.45
N ALA A 147 -44.20 -5.37 -8.64
CA ALA A 147 -44.78 -6.68 -8.94
C ALA A 147 -46.28 -6.77 -8.58
N HIS A 148 -46.76 -5.92 -7.66
CA HIS A 148 -48.16 -5.92 -7.25
C HIS A 148 -49.10 -5.24 -8.26
N ASP A 149 -48.59 -4.31 -9.08
CA ASP A 149 -49.43 -3.59 -10.05
C ASP A 149 -49.65 -4.38 -11.36
N ARG A 150 -48.75 -5.33 -11.68
CA ARG A 150 -48.93 -6.23 -12.84
C ARG A 150 -49.95 -7.34 -12.61
N PHE A 151 -50.21 -7.72 -11.35
CA PHE A 151 -51.13 -8.83 -11.05
C PHE A 151 -52.61 -8.38 -11.02
N ASN A 152 -52.89 -7.08 -10.85
CA ASN A 152 -54.26 -6.57 -10.73
C ASN A 152 -54.84 -5.99 -12.03
N GLY A 153 -54.09 -6.04 -13.15
CA GLY A 153 -54.47 -5.43 -14.43
C GLY A 153 -55.10 -6.37 -15.47
N HIS A 154 -55.37 -7.65 -15.16
CA HIS A 154 -55.77 -8.62 -16.19
C HIS A 154 -57.02 -9.48 -15.89
N ALA A 155 -57.98 -8.96 -15.13
CA ALA A 155 -59.22 -9.71 -14.86
C ALA A 155 -60.49 -8.86 -14.89
N VAL A 156 -60.73 -8.11 -15.97
CA VAL A 156 -62.11 -7.79 -16.41
C VAL A 156 -62.08 -7.58 -17.93
N GLU A 157 -62.42 -8.59 -18.72
CA GLU A 157 -63.22 -8.45 -19.95
C GLU A 157 -63.50 -9.83 -20.57
N HIS A 158 -64.74 -9.98 -21.07
CA HIS A 158 -65.40 -11.19 -21.61
C HIS A 158 -65.95 -12.11 -20.52
N GLU A 159 -67.27 -12.27 -20.34
CA GLU A 159 -68.29 -12.65 -21.32
C GLU A 159 -69.64 -12.43 -20.62
N GLU A 160 -70.63 -11.74 -21.20
CA GLU A 160 -71.79 -12.43 -21.78
C GLU A 160 -72.63 -11.42 -22.59
N ALA A 161 -72.84 -11.70 -23.88
CA ALA A 161 -73.82 -11.01 -24.70
C ALA A 161 -74.63 -12.03 -25.49
N THR A 162 -75.96 -11.96 -25.29
CA THR A 162 -77.07 -12.31 -26.22
C THR A 162 -77.46 -13.80 -26.29
N PRO A 163 -78.75 -14.16 -26.49
CA PRO A 163 -79.88 -13.35 -26.99
C PRO A 163 -81.05 -13.09 -26.04
#